data_AF-A0A831YEJ8-F1
#
_entry.id   AF-A0A831YEJ8-F1
#
_cell.length_a   1.000
_cell.length_b   1.000
_cell.length_c   1.000
_cell.angle_alpha   90.00
_cell.angle_beta   90.00
_cell.angle_gamma   90.00
#
_symmetry.space_group_name_H-M   'P 1'
#
loop_
_entity.id
_entity.type
_entity.pdbx_description
1 polymer ?
#
loop_
_entity_poly.entity_id
_entity_poly.type
_entity_poly.pdbx_seq_one_letter_code
_entity_poly.pdbx_strand_id
1 'polypeptide(L)'
;IFNRNVAAATFAILIVAYAFQMNSQNLSYLLQMPPPYGYGVTVLQTGLYMLPPAAVQIIVAPLAGRAMWRLGAKKIAVAGVAFAVVGYQLAAAYLYSGIWTLIPYLTLGFVGLTLLNVSLINLLTFSVSRQRLGAATGLNTVFRNLGSAIAPTVAGTILTNYSTYVYFNTPNGPVYFSVPSRDAYVINIDIATAMFISVLAPILIAREVLGRDITHNK
;
A
#
# COMPACT_ATOMS: atom_id res chain seq x y z
N ILE A 1 -24.00 2.93 14.98
CA ILE A 1 -23.18 3.03 13.75
C ILE A 1 -21.80 2.43 14.01
N PHE A 2 -21.17 2.76 15.14
CA PHE A 2 -19.97 2.09 15.64
C PHE A 2 -20.28 0.68 16.14
N ASN A 3 -20.17 -0.31 15.26
CA ASN A 3 -19.92 -1.70 15.68
C ASN A 3 -18.39 -1.92 15.68
N ARG A 4 -17.89 -2.83 16.52
CA ARG A 4 -16.47 -3.17 16.62
C ARG A 4 -15.85 -3.48 15.25
N ASN A 5 -16.61 -4.14 14.38
CA ASN A 5 -16.20 -4.45 13.00
C ASN A 5 -16.08 -3.22 12.10
N VAL A 6 -17.00 -2.25 12.23
CA VAL A 6 -16.97 -1.01 11.45
C VAL A 6 -15.77 -0.18 11.85
N ALA A 7 -15.58 0.02 13.16
CA ALA A 7 -14.41 0.72 13.67
C ALA A 7 -13.10 0.04 13.21
N ALA A 8 -12.99 -1.28 13.40
CA ALA A 8 -11.82 -2.03 12.97
C ALA A 8 -11.54 -1.90 11.47
N ALA A 9 -12.54 -2.08 10.61
CA ALA A 9 -12.38 -1.99 9.16
C ALA A 9 -12.02 -0.56 8.72
N THR A 10 -12.63 0.45 9.32
CA THR A 10 -12.36 1.87 9.04
C THR A 10 -10.96 2.29 9.52
N PHE A 11 -10.49 1.85 10.69
CA PHE A 11 -9.11 2.12 11.10
C PHE A 11 -8.10 1.36 10.23
N ALA A 12 -8.40 0.11 9.88
CA ALA A 12 -7.56 -0.67 8.98
C ALA A 12 -7.45 -0.03 7.58
N ILE A 13 -8.53 0.51 7.03
CA ILE A 13 -8.47 1.17 5.70
C ILE A 13 -7.59 2.41 5.72
N LEU A 14 -7.57 3.16 6.83
CA LEU A 14 -6.68 4.32 7.01
C LEU A 14 -5.23 3.87 6.92
N ILE A 15 -4.88 2.83 7.66
CA ILE A 15 -3.51 2.30 7.71
C ILE A 15 -3.08 1.75 6.34
N VAL A 16 -3.97 1.01 5.67
CA VAL A 16 -3.73 0.50 4.31
C VAL A 16 -3.54 1.63 3.31
N ALA A 17 -4.38 2.67 3.38
CA ALA A 17 -4.29 3.83 2.50
C ALA A 17 -3.00 4.62 2.72
N TYR A 18 -2.59 4.77 3.99
CA TYR A 18 -1.32 5.36 4.37
C TYR A 18 -0.15 4.59 3.75
N ALA A 19 -0.05 3.29 4.02
CA ALA A 19 1.04 2.44 3.52
C ALA A 19 1.11 2.42 1.98
N PHE A 20 -0.04 2.41 1.30
CA PHE A 20 -0.11 2.49 -0.15
C PHE A 20 0.42 3.81 -0.69
N GLN A 21 -0.08 4.95 -0.17
CA GLN A 21 0.35 6.26 -0.66
C GLN A 21 1.83 6.53 -0.37
N MET A 22 2.35 6.03 0.74
CA MET A 22 3.76 6.15 1.07
C MET A 22 4.64 5.40 0.07
N ASN A 23 4.31 4.14 -0.25
CA ASN A 23 5.03 3.36 -1.26
C ASN A 23 4.90 3.94 -2.67
N SER A 24 3.72 4.42 -3.04
CA SER A 24 3.46 5.06 -4.35
C SER A 24 4.35 6.29 -4.56
N GLN A 25 4.46 7.15 -3.53
CA GLN A 25 5.36 8.29 -3.58
C GLN A 25 6.83 7.86 -3.65
N ASN A 26 7.22 6.91 -2.81
CA ASN A 26 8.59 6.40 -2.77
C ASN A 26 9.05 5.87 -4.13
N LEU A 27 8.19 5.09 -4.78
CA LEU A 27 8.43 4.56 -6.12
C LEU A 27 8.52 5.66 -7.18
N SER A 28 7.61 6.64 -7.13
CA SER A 28 7.59 7.76 -8.08
C SER A 28 8.88 8.58 -8.02
N TYR A 29 9.39 8.82 -6.80
CA TYR A 29 10.67 9.51 -6.60
C TYR A 29 11.85 8.66 -7.11
N LEU A 30 11.89 7.38 -6.79
CA LEU A 30 12.97 6.47 -7.21
C LEU A 30 13.07 6.36 -8.74
N LEU A 31 11.93 6.25 -9.43
CA LEU A 31 11.89 6.11 -10.88
C LEU A 31 12.38 7.37 -11.59
N GLN A 32 11.95 8.55 -11.12
CA GLN A 32 12.28 9.82 -11.77
C GLN A 32 13.69 10.32 -11.45
N MET A 33 14.30 9.90 -10.35
CA MET A 33 15.63 10.39 -9.98
C MET A 33 16.73 9.94 -10.94
N PRO A 34 17.67 10.82 -11.31
CA PRO A 34 18.78 10.45 -12.19
C PRO A 34 19.66 9.32 -11.63
N PRO A 35 20.22 8.46 -12.49
CA PRO A 35 21.26 7.53 -12.08
C PRO A 35 22.47 8.27 -11.49
N PRO A 36 23.14 7.71 -10.46
CA PRO A 36 22.95 6.38 -9.86
C PRO A 36 21.90 6.31 -8.73
N TYR A 37 21.25 7.43 -8.39
CA TYR A 37 20.34 7.53 -7.23
C TYR A 37 18.90 7.09 -7.53
N GLY A 38 18.58 6.89 -8.81
CA GLY A 38 17.33 6.35 -9.31
C GLY A 38 17.46 5.86 -10.75
N TYR A 39 16.33 5.74 -11.46
CA TYR A 39 16.29 5.20 -12.83
C TYR A 39 16.33 6.25 -13.94
N GLY A 40 16.17 7.54 -13.61
CA GLY A 40 16.20 8.67 -14.54
C GLY A 40 15.11 8.65 -15.60
N VAL A 41 14.01 7.94 -15.34
CA VAL A 41 12.93 7.79 -16.31
C VAL A 41 11.99 8.99 -16.26
N THR A 42 11.44 9.35 -17.40
CA THR A 42 10.50 10.48 -17.49
C THR A 42 9.21 10.20 -16.72
N VAL A 43 8.43 11.25 -16.44
CA VAL A 43 7.10 11.14 -15.81
C VAL A 43 6.19 10.19 -16.60
N LEU A 44 6.20 10.28 -17.94
CA LEU A 44 5.42 9.40 -18.81
C LEU A 44 5.86 7.94 -18.67
N GLN A 45 7.16 7.68 -18.69
CA GLN A 45 7.70 6.32 -18.51
C GLN A 45 7.40 5.78 -17.12
N THR A 46 7.49 6.61 -16.08
CA THR A 46 7.09 6.24 -14.72
C THR A 46 5.65 5.73 -14.69
N GLY A 47 4.72 6.46 -15.34
CA GLY A 47 3.34 6.02 -15.49
C GLY A 47 3.21 4.69 -16.24
N LEU A 48 3.95 4.49 -17.33
CA LEU A 48 3.97 3.23 -18.07
C LEU A 48 4.48 2.05 -17.23
N TYR A 49 5.52 2.25 -16.42
CA TYR A 49 6.04 1.21 -15.52
C TYR A 49 5.11 0.91 -14.34
N MET A 50 4.20 1.81 -14.01
CA MET A 50 3.13 1.58 -13.01
C MET A 50 1.91 0.86 -13.59
N LEU A 51 1.79 0.72 -14.92
CA LEU A 51 0.66 0.02 -15.55
C LEU A 51 0.59 -1.47 -15.19
N PRO A 52 1.67 -2.28 -15.21
CA PRO A 52 1.57 -3.70 -14.88
C PRO A 52 1.09 -3.95 -13.45
N PRO A 53 1.64 -3.30 -12.39
CA PRO A 53 1.10 -3.42 -11.04
C PRO A 53 -0.38 -3.02 -10.96
N ALA A 54 -0.80 -1.96 -11.65
CA ALA A 54 -2.19 -1.51 -11.67
C ALA A 54 -3.13 -2.50 -12.38
N ALA A 55 -2.70 -3.05 -13.52
CA ALA A 55 -3.47 -4.06 -14.27
C ALA A 55 -3.70 -5.33 -13.43
N VAL A 56 -2.69 -5.75 -12.67
CA VAL A 56 -2.82 -6.89 -11.76
C VAL A 56 -3.86 -6.63 -10.67
N GLN A 57 -3.96 -5.41 -10.13
CA GLN A 57 -5.02 -5.10 -9.15
C GLN A 57 -6.43 -5.30 -9.73
N ILE A 58 -6.64 -4.90 -10.99
CA ILE A 58 -7.94 -5.06 -11.69
C ILE A 58 -8.31 -6.54 -11.80
N ILE A 59 -7.33 -7.42 -12.07
CA ILE A 59 -7.55 -8.86 -12.23
C ILE A 59 -7.71 -9.54 -10.86
N VAL A 60 -6.89 -9.16 -9.87
CA VAL A 60 -6.89 -9.78 -8.54
C VAL A 60 -8.11 -9.40 -7.73
N ALA A 61 -8.66 -8.18 -7.88
CA ALA A 61 -9.82 -7.73 -7.13
C ALA A 61 -11.05 -8.67 -7.23
N PRO A 62 -11.53 -9.07 -8.43
CA PRO A 62 -12.64 -10.01 -8.56
C PRO A 62 -12.27 -11.42 -8.11
N LEU A 63 -11.02 -11.86 -8.29
CA LEU A 63 -10.55 -13.17 -7.81
C LEU A 63 -10.57 -13.24 -6.29
N ALA A 64 -10.10 -12.19 -5.61
CA ALA A 64 -10.19 -12.03 -4.16
C ALA A 64 -11.65 -12.04 -3.70
N GLY A 65 -12.50 -11.28 -4.41
CA GLY A 65 -13.97 -11.27 -4.31
C GLY A 65 -14.57 -12.67 -4.20
N ARG A 66 -14.26 -13.51 -5.20
CA ARG A 66 -14.75 -14.89 -5.29
C ARG A 66 -14.13 -15.80 -4.21
N ALA A 67 -12.85 -15.66 -3.94
CA ALA A 67 -12.15 -16.47 -2.94
C ALA A 67 -12.70 -16.25 -1.51
N MET A 68 -13.16 -15.04 -1.18
CA MET A 68 -13.74 -14.73 0.14
C MET A 68 -14.97 -15.56 0.48
N TRP A 69 -15.78 -15.94 -0.51
CA TRP A 69 -16.94 -16.79 -0.27
C TRP A 69 -16.57 -18.17 0.29
N ARG A 70 -15.36 -18.67 -0.04
CA ARG A 70 -14.86 -19.98 0.42
C ARG A 70 -13.94 -19.87 1.64
N LEU A 71 -13.03 -18.89 1.64
CA LEU A 71 -11.96 -18.77 2.63
C LEU A 71 -12.29 -17.83 3.79
N GLY A 72 -13.29 -16.97 3.63
CA GLY A 72 -13.59 -15.87 4.56
C GLY A 72 -12.72 -14.64 4.33
N ALA A 73 -13.16 -13.51 4.88
CA ALA A 73 -12.54 -12.22 4.66
C ALA A 73 -11.25 -12.06 5.48
N LYS A 74 -11.18 -12.60 6.70
CA LYS A 74 -9.95 -12.47 7.51
C LYS A 74 -8.78 -13.24 6.92
N LYS A 75 -9.00 -14.47 6.45
CA LYS A 75 -7.91 -15.30 5.88
C LYS A 75 -7.30 -14.63 4.64
N ILE A 76 -8.13 -14.01 3.81
CA ILE A 76 -7.66 -13.27 2.64
C ILE A 76 -6.98 -11.97 3.04
N ALA A 77 -7.45 -11.30 4.08
CA ALA A 77 -6.77 -10.12 4.61
C ALA A 77 -5.35 -10.47 5.14
N VAL A 78 -5.21 -11.56 5.89
CA VAL A 78 -3.91 -12.06 6.39
C VAL A 78 -2.98 -12.44 5.24
N ALA A 79 -3.48 -13.14 4.22
CA ALA A 79 -2.72 -13.42 3.00
C ALA A 79 -2.28 -12.12 2.32
N GLY A 80 -3.17 -11.13 2.24
CA GLY A 80 -2.87 -9.81 1.70
C GLY A 80 -1.74 -9.10 2.44
N VAL A 81 -1.70 -9.16 3.78
CA VAL A 81 -0.57 -8.65 4.57
C VAL A 81 0.72 -9.36 4.18
N ALA A 82 0.71 -10.69 4.11
CA ALA A 82 1.91 -11.45 3.76
C ALA A 82 2.45 -11.09 2.37
N PHE A 83 1.58 -11.03 1.36
CA PHE A 83 1.97 -10.63 0.01
C PHE A 83 2.48 -9.18 -0.06
N ALA A 84 1.84 -8.25 0.66
CA ALA A 84 2.26 -6.86 0.72
C ALA A 84 3.65 -6.74 1.35
N VAL A 85 3.84 -7.33 2.53
CA VAL A 85 5.11 -7.32 3.27
C VAL A 85 6.23 -7.93 2.42
N VAL A 86 6.02 -9.13 1.87
CA VAL A 86 7.04 -9.81 1.06
C VAL A 86 7.35 -9.02 -0.21
N GLY A 87 6.32 -8.55 -0.94
CA GLY A 87 6.52 -7.81 -2.18
C GLY A 87 7.26 -6.50 -1.99
N TYR A 88 6.87 -5.69 -1.01
CA TYR A 88 7.53 -4.42 -0.73
C TYR A 88 8.93 -4.61 -0.14
N GLN A 89 9.15 -5.60 0.73
CA GLN A 89 10.49 -5.85 1.29
C GLN A 89 11.46 -6.39 0.24
N LEU A 90 11.00 -7.25 -0.68
CA LEU A 90 11.80 -7.65 -1.84
C LEU A 90 12.11 -6.45 -2.74
N ALA A 91 11.13 -5.57 -2.97
CA ALA A 91 11.38 -4.33 -3.71
C ALA A 91 12.43 -3.43 -3.01
N ALA A 92 12.44 -3.36 -1.67
CA ALA A 92 13.47 -2.65 -0.92
C ALA A 92 14.86 -3.31 -1.03
N ALA A 93 14.92 -4.65 -0.98
CA ALA A 93 16.17 -5.39 -1.11
C ALA A 93 16.81 -5.18 -2.49
N TYR A 94 16.00 -5.19 -3.55
CA TYR A 94 16.43 -5.10 -4.95
C TYR A 94 16.21 -3.71 -5.57
N LEU A 95 16.19 -2.65 -4.76
CA LEU A 95 15.82 -1.28 -5.15
C LEU A 95 16.56 -0.76 -6.40
N TYR A 96 17.86 -1.09 -6.51
CA TYR A 96 18.76 -0.66 -7.58
C TYR A 96 19.19 -1.78 -8.53
N SER A 97 18.58 -2.97 -8.43
CA SER A 97 18.96 -4.15 -9.21
C SER A 97 18.38 -4.16 -10.63
N GLY A 98 17.80 -3.05 -11.08
CA GLY A 98 17.18 -2.91 -12.39
C GLY A 98 15.65 -2.81 -12.32
N ILE A 99 15.09 -2.02 -13.23
CA ILE A 99 13.65 -1.72 -13.24
C ILE A 99 12.80 -2.97 -13.50
N TRP A 100 13.30 -3.87 -14.34
CA TRP A 100 12.66 -5.14 -14.67
C TRP A 100 12.65 -6.14 -13.52
N THR A 101 13.58 -5.99 -12.58
CA THR A 101 13.64 -6.76 -11.33
C THR A 101 12.71 -6.17 -10.28
N LEU A 102 12.57 -4.84 -10.27
CA LEU A 102 11.74 -4.10 -9.32
C LEU A 102 10.24 -4.25 -9.59
N ILE A 103 9.79 -4.18 -10.85
CA ILE A 103 8.37 -4.22 -11.24
C ILE A 103 7.65 -5.49 -10.74
N PRO A 104 8.20 -6.71 -10.88
CA PRO A 104 7.58 -7.92 -10.35
C PRO A 104 7.37 -7.91 -8.83
N TYR A 105 8.36 -7.43 -8.07
CA TYR A 105 8.24 -7.33 -6.60
C TYR A 105 7.20 -6.29 -6.17
N LEU A 106 7.15 -5.15 -6.85
CA LEU A 106 6.10 -4.15 -6.64
C LEU A 106 4.72 -4.71 -7.00
N THR A 107 4.64 -5.45 -8.10
CA THR A 107 3.40 -6.13 -8.52
C THR A 107 2.92 -7.10 -7.44
N LEU A 108 3.82 -7.85 -6.82
CA LEU A 108 3.50 -8.71 -5.68
C LEU A 108 2.97 -7.91 -4.48
N GLY A 109 3.58 -6.77 -4.18
CA GLY A 109 3.09 -5.86 -3.13
C GLY A 109 1.68 -5.32 -3.43
N PHE A 110 1.42 -5.02 -4.69
CA PHE A 110 0.10 -4.56 -5.18
C PHE A 110 -0.97 -5.66 -5.10
N VAL A 111 -0.62 -6.92 -5.38
CA VAL A 111 -1.50 -8.08 -5.13
C VAL A 111 -1.93 -8.09 -3.67
N GLY A 112 -0.98 -8.00 -2.74
CA GLY A 112 -1.27 -8.00 -1.30
C GLY A 112 -2.16 -6.85 -0.86
N LEU A 113 -1.88 -5.64 -1.38
CA LEU A 113 -2.70 -4.46 -1.17
C LEU A 113 -4.14 -4.68 -1.65
N THR A 114 -4.35 -5.24 -2.84
CA THR A 114 -5.69 -5.51 -3.38
C THR A 114 -6.45 -6.49 -2.51
N LEU A 115 -5.81 -7.60 -2.09
CA LEU A 115 -6.42 -8.60 -1.19
C LEU A 115 -6.88 -7.96 0.12
N LEU A 116 -6.03 -7.14 0.73
CA LEU A 116 -6.34 -6.38 1.94
C LEU A 116 -7.53 -5.44 1.73
N ASN A 117 -7.48 -4.65 0.67
CA ASN A 117 -8.49 -3.63 0.39
C ASN A 117 -9.88 -4.24 0.19
N VAL A 118 -9.94 -5.29 -0.63
CA VAL A 118 -11.16 -6.04 -0.92
C VAL A 118 -11.71 -6.68 0.35
N SER A 119 -10.86 -7.26 1.20
CA SER A 119 -11.30 -7.88 2.45
C SER A 119 -11.90 -6.88 3.43
N LEU A 120 -11.26 -5.73 3.61
CA LEU A 120 -11.72 -4.68 4.53
C LEU A 120 -13.05 -4.05 4.08
N ILE A 121 -13.20 -3.78 2.78
CA ILE A 121 -14.47 -3.27 2.22
C ILE A 121 -15.61 -4.26 2.44
N ASN A 122 -15.36 -5.56 2.27
CA ASN A 122 -16.39 -6.57 2.51
C ASN A 122 -16.70 -6.73 4.00
N LEU A 123 -15.70 -6.77 4.88
CA LEU A 123 -15.91 -6.79 6.33
C LEU A 123 -16.79 -5.61 6.79
N LEU A 124 -16.54 -4.41 6.28
CA LEU A 124 -17.35 -3.23 6.54
C LEU A 124 -18.79 -3.41 6.02
N THR A 125 -18.92 -3.76 4.74
CA THR A 125 -20.21 -3.84 4.03
C THR A 125 -21.14 -4.87 4.66
N PHE A 126 -20.63 -6.05 5.00
CA PHE A 126 -21.43 -7.12 5.60
C PHE A 126 -21.67 -6.93 7.11
N SER A 127 -20.96 -6.00 7.77
CA SER A 127 -21.16 -5.71 9.21
C SER A 127 -22.25 -4.67 9.50
N VAL A 128 -22.83 -4.06 8.47
CA VAL A 128 -23.83 -2.99 8.62
C VAL A 128 -25.13 -3.32 7.88
N SER A 129 -26.25 -2.79 8.38
CA SER A 129 -27.53 -2.90 7.68
C SER A 129 -27.55 -2.02 6.43
N ARG A 130 -28.36 -2.38 5.42
CA ARG A 130 -28.47 -1.62 4.16
C ARG A 130 -28.75 -0.13 4.37
N GLN A 131 -29.58 0.22 5.36
CA GLN A 131 -29.92 1.61 5.69
C GLN A 131 -28.72 2.41 6.21
N ARG A 132 -27.71 1.76 6.78
CA ARG A 132 -26.50 2.38 7.35
C ARG A 132 -25.27 2.24 6.45
N LEU A 133 -25.39 1.54 5.31
CA LEU A 133 -24.28 1.29 4.41
C LEU A 133 -23.69 2.58 3.82
N GLY A 134 -24.55 3.54 3.44
CA GLY A 134 -24.09 4.84 2.95
C GLY A 134 -23.21 5.59 3.97
N ALA A 135 -23.65 5.63 5.23
CA ALA A 135 -22.88 6.25 6.31
C ALA A 135 -21.57 5.49 6.60
N ALA A 136 -21.58 4.16 6.57
CA ALA A 136 -20.39 3.34 6.78
C ALA A 136 -19.36 3.51 5.65
N THR A 137 -19.80 3.52 4.39
CA THR A 137 -18.95 3.78 3.23
C THR A 137 -18.39 5.20 3.25
N GLY A 138 -19.20 6.20 3.63
CA GLY A 138 -18.74 7.58 3.81
C GLY A 138 -17.63 7.67 4.86
N LEU A 139 -17.83 7.04 6.02
CA LEU A 139 -16.81 6.96 7.08
C LEU A 139 -15.52 6.29 6.57
N ASN A 140 -15.64 5.19 5.84
CA ASN A 140 -14.51 4.49 5.24
C ASN A 140 -13.73 5.38 4.25
N THR A 141 -14.43 6.16 3.43
CA THR A 141 -13.80 7.13 2.51
C THR A 141 -13.06 8.23 3.28
N VAL A 142 -13.67 8.79 4.34
CA VAL A 142 -13.00 9.81 5.17
C VAL A 142 -11.70 9.28 5.75
N PHE A 143 -11.72 8.11 6.37
CA PHE A 143 -10.53 7.51 6.98
C PHE A 143 -9.47 7.10 5.96
N ARG A 144 -9.90 6.58 4.80
CA ARG A 144 -8.99 6.35 3.66
C ARG A 144 -8.30 7.64 3.24
N ASN A 145 -9.07 8.72 3.07
CA ASN A 145 -8.52 10.00 2.64
C ASN A 145 -7.56 10.58 3.66
N LEU A 146 -7.84 10.43 4.96
CA LEU A 146 -6.90 10.81 6.03
C LEU A 146 -5.56 10.08 5.90
N GLY A 147 -5.58 8.75 5.74
CA GLY A 147 -4.35 7.96 5.53
C GLY A 147 -3.60 8.40 4.27
N SER A 148 -4.34 8.57 3.16
CA SER A 148 -3.79 8.99 1.87
C SER A 148 -3.20 10.40 1.85
N ALA A 149 -3.69 11.30 2.70
CA ALA A 149 -3.22 12.68 2.78
C ALA A 149 -1.96 12.83 3.66
N ILE A 150 -1.86 12.05 4.74
CA ILE A 150 -0.74 12.15 5.68
C ILE A 150 0.51 11.45 5.13
N ALA A 151 0.35 10.29 4.50
CA ALA A 151 1.48 9.48 4.03
C ALA A 151 2.45 10.21 3.08
N PRO A 152 1.98 10.96 2.06
CA PRO A 152 2.85 11.68 1.15
C PRO A 152 3.78 12.70 1.82
N THR A 153 3.24 13.44 2.78
CA THR A 153 4.01 14.45 3.53
C THR A 153 5.08 13.80 4.40
N VAL A 154 4.76 12.70 5.07
CA VAL A 154 5.74 11.95 5.87
C VAL A 154 6.83 11.34 4.98
N ALA A 155 6.43 10.71 3.87
CA ALA A 155 7.37 10.15 2.89
C ALA A 155 8.34 11.20 2.35
N GLY A 156 7.82 12.37 1.96
CA GLY A 156 8.63 13.48 1.45
C GLY A 156 9.57 14.06 2.51
N THR A 157 9.12 14.10 3.77
CA THR A 157 9.95 14.54 4.89
C THR A 157 11.13 13.58 5.11
N ILE A 158 10.88 12.26 5.07
CA ILE A 158 11.93 11.24 5.20
C ILE A 158 12.91 11.32 4.01
N LEU A 159 12.40 11.42 2.78
CA LEU A 159 13.22 11.57 1.58
C LEU A 159 14.11 12.83 1.63
N THR A 160 13.60 13.92 2.19
CA THR A 160 14.35 15.18 2.32
C THR A 160 15.40 15.12 3.44
N ASN A 161 15.07 14.53 4.60
CA ASN A 161 15.97 14.51 5.75
C ASN A 161 17.09 13.46 5.64
N TYR A 162 16.83 12.32 4.98
CA TYR A 162 17.81 11.27 4.76
C TYR A 162 18.45 11.41 3.39
N SER A 163 19.11 12.55 3.15
CA SER A 163 19.72 12.86 1.87
C SER A 163 21.25 12.78 1.88
N THR A 164 21.82 12.52 0.71
CA THR A 164 23.24 12.66 0.42
C THR A 164 23.43 13.85 -0.51
N TYR A 165 24.51 14.60 -0.33
CA TYR A 165 24.86 15.71 -1.21
C TYR A 165 25.63 15.20 -2.41
N VAL A 166 25.17 15.59 -3.59
CA VAL A 166 25.83 15.28 -4.87
C VAL A 166 26.24 16.60 -5.51
N TYR A 167 27.47 16.65 -6.01
CA TYR A 167 27.95 17.78 -6.79
C TYR A 167 27.93 17.42 -8.27
N PHE A 168 27.40 18.32 -9.09
CA PHE A 168 27.48 18.23 -10.54
C PHE A 168 28.34 19.38 -11.04
N ASN A 169 29.38 19.04 -11.80
CA ASN A 169 30.21 20.05 -12.46
C ASN A 169 29.45 20.61 -13.65
N THR A 170 28.91 21.80 -13.48
CA THR A 170 28.38 22.62 -14.59
C THR A 170 29.48 23.55 -15.12
N PRO A 171 29.37 24.05 -16.37
CA PRO A 171 30.31 25.04 -16.92
C PRO A 171 30.44 26.31 -16.07
N ASN A 172 29.45 26.59 -15.22
CA ASN A 172 29.37 27.75 -14.32
C ASN A 172 29.82 27.44 -12.87
N GLY A 173 30.41 26.27 -12.62
CA GLY A 173 30.86 25.80 -11.30
C GLY A 173 30.08 24.58 -10.78
N PRO A 174 30.54 23.96 -9.68
CA PRO A 174 29.88 22.83 -9.06
C PRO A 174 28.58 23.26 -8.38
N VAL A 175 27.45 22.66 -8.76
CA VAL A 175 26.17 22.86 -8.08
C VAL A 175 25.88 21.65 -7.20
N TYR A 176 25.52 21.91 -5.95
CA TYR A 176 25.20 20.89 -4.96
C TYR A 176 23.68 20.66 -4.94
N PHE A 177 23.27 19.40 -5.07
CA PHE A 177 21.87 19.01 -4.88
C PHE A 177 21.79 17.94 -3.79
N SER A 178 20.75 18.03 -2.97
CA SER A 178 20.40 17.02 -1.99
C SER A 178 19.55 15.95 -2.66
N VAL A 179 20.05 14.71 -2.74
CA VAL A 179 19.28 13.56 -3.24
C VAL A 179 19.00 12.58 -2.10
N PRO A 180 17.80 11.99 -2.00
CA PRO A 180 17.50 10.92 -1.07
C PRO A 180 18.49 9.77 -1.17
N SER A 181 19.00 9.35 -0.02
CA SER A 181 19.84 8.17 0.11
C SER A 181 19.01 6.89 -0.05
N ARG A 182 19.70 5.76 -0.28
CA ARG A 182 19.07 4.43 -0.25
C ARG A 182 18.28 4.19 1.03
N ASP A 183 18.81 4.66 2.16
CA ASP A 183 18.20 4.46 3.48
C ASP A 183 16.86 5.20 3.59
N ALA A 184 16.71 6.36 2.95
CA ALA A 184 15.43 7.07 2.90
C ALA A 184 14.33 6.23 2.25
N TYR A 185 14.65 5.57 1.13
CA TYR A 185 13.72 4.69 0.43
C TYR A 185 13.38 3.45 1.26
N VAL A 186 14.38 2.84 1.90
CA VAL A 186 14.20 1.65 2.74
C VAL A 186 13.38 1.98 3.99
N ILE A 187 13.67 3.08 4.69
CA ILE A 187 12.91 3.55 5.86
C ILE A 187 11.44 3.76 5.50
N ASN A 188 11.16 4.39 4.34
CA ASN A 188 9.79 4.53 3.86
C ASN A 188 9.13 3.15 3.63
N ILE A 189 9.81 2.21 2.99
CA ILE A 189 9.25 0.88 2.77
C ILE A 189 9.01 0.18 4.11
N ASP A 190 9.95 0.24 5.05
CA ASP A 190 9.87 -0.40 6.35
C ASP A 190 8.70 0.15 7.20
N ILE A 191 8.51 1.47 7.23
CA ILE A 191 7.37 2.09 7.90
C ILE A 191 6.05 1.63 7.26
N ALA A 192 5.99 1.56 5.93
CA ALA A 192 4.77 1.11 5.25
C ALA A 192 4.50 -0.39 5.48
N THR A 193 5.54 -1.21 5.52
CA THR A 193 5.49 -2.63 5.89
C THR A 193 5.00 -2.81 7.32
N ALA A 194 5.53 -2.04 8.27
CA ALA A 194 5.08 -2.03 9.66
C ALA A 194 3.59 -1.65 9.77
N MET A 195 3.16 -0.67 8.97
CA MET A 195 1.74 -0.30 8.87
C MET A 195 0.89 -1.46 8.33
N PHE A 196 1.31 -2.16 7.27
CA PHE A 196 0.61 -3.36 6.79
C PHE A 196 0.51 -4.47 7.85
N ILE A 197 1.57 -4.68 8.63
CA ILE A 197 1.55 -5.66 9.73
C ILE A 197 0.58 -5.21 10.84
N SER A 198 0.57 -3.93 11.18
CA SER A 198 -0.29 -3.38 12.23
C SER A 198 -1.79 -3.55 11.92
N VAL A 199 -2.16 -3.66 10.64
CA VAL A 199 -3.54 -3.94 10.18
C VAL A 199 -4.05 -5.31 10.67
N LEU A 200 -3.16 -6.25 11.01
CA LEU A 200 -3.56 -7.52 11.61
C LEU A 200 -4.30 -7.33 12.95
N ALA A 201 -3.92 -6.34 13.76
CA ALA A 201 -4.56 -6.08 15.05
C ALA A 201 -6.07 -5.76 14.92
N PRO A 202 -6.52 -4.77 14.12
CA PRO A 202 -7.94 -4.52 13.91
C PRO A 202 -8.65 -5.70 13.21
N ILE A 203 -7.98 -6.43 12.30
CA ILE A 203 -8.57 -7.61 11.64
C ILE A 203 -8.87 -8.74 12.65
N LEU A 204 -7.95 -8.98 13.59
CA LEU A 204 -8.14 -9.98 14.65
C LEU A 204 -9.33 -9.63 15.55
N ILE A 205 -9.52 -8.33 15.81
CA ILE A 205 -10.61 -7.81 16.63
C ILE A 205 -11.96 -7.88 15.88
N ALA A 206 -12.00 -7.77 14.56
CA ALA A 206 -13.24 -7.93 13.80
C ALA A 206 -13.82 -9.36 14.01
N ARG A 207 -15.15 -9.54 14.01
CA ARG A 207 -15.76 -10.88 13.88
C ARG A 207 -15.84 -11.27 12.41
N GLU A 208 -15.62 -12.55 12.11
CA GLU A 208 -15.77 -13.07 10.74
C GLU A 208 -17.22 -12.87 10.28
N VAL A 209 -17.40 -12.38 9.06
CA VAL A 209 -18.72 -12.10 8.48
C VAL A 209 -18.99 -12.94 7.23
N LEU A 210 -17.96 -13.61 6.70
CA LEU A 210 -18.02 -14.46 5.50
C LEU A 210 -17.24 -15.76 5.73
N GLY A 211 -17.79 -16.91 5.32
CA GLY A 211 -17.14 -18.22 5.41
C GLY A 211 -18.07 -19.35 5.86
N ARG A 212 -17.65 -20.61 5.62
CA ARG A 212 -18.43 -21.84 5.89
C ARG A 212 -18.90 -21.99 7.35
N ASP A 213 -18.26 -21.32 8.30
CA ASP A 213 -18.58 -21.45 9.74
C ASP A 213 -19.85 -20.70 10.18
N ILE A 214 -20.50 -19.95 9.28
CA ILE A 214 -21.73 -19.20 9.60
C ILE A 214 -23.00 -20.05 9.36
N THR A 215 -22.91 -21.16 8.61
CA THR A 215 -24.09 -21.98 8.29
C THR A 215 -24.52 -22.94 9.41
N HIS A 216 -23.80 -23.03 10.53
CA HIS A 216 -24.13 -23.96 11.62
C HIS A 216 -24.81 -23.34 12.84
N ASN A 217 -25.08 -22.04 12.85
CA ASN A 217 -25.69 -21.37 13.99
C ASN A 217 -26.88 -20.46 13.59
N LYS A 218 -27.81 -21.05 12.84
CA LYS A 218 -29.16 -20.53 12.66
C LYS A 218 -30.16 -21.57 13.14
#